data_AF-A0A225DKN1-F1
#
_entry.id   AF-A0A225DKN1-F1
#
_cell.length_a   1.000
_cell.length_b   1.000
_cell.length_c   1.000
_cell.angle_alpha   90.00
_cell.angle_beta   90.00
_cell.angle_gamma   90.00
#
_symmetry.space_group_name_H-M   'P 1'
#
loop_
_entity.id
_entity.type
_entity.pdbx_description
1 polymer ?
#
loop_
_entity_poly.entity_id
_entity_poly.type
_entity_poly.pdbx_seq_one_letter_code
_entity_poly.pdbx_strand_id
1 'polypeptide(L)' 'MSLIYQWCEDRVLPHMRVGGKGRRGKILIEEADLDGVLASFKVGKKEPEPLPAPAPPVSYRHVKLS' A
#
# COMPACT_ATOMS: atom_id res chain seq x y z
N MET A 1 -4.73 25.65 3.47
CA MET A 1 -5.42 24.45 2.95
C MET A 1 -4.85 23.24 3.66
N SER A 2 -5.69 22.33 4.17
CA SER A 2 -5.23 21.07 4.77
C SER A 2 -5.32 19.96 3.73
N LEU A 3 -4.32 19.09 3.68
CA LEU A 3 -4.18 18.03 2.67
C LEU A 3 -5.41 17.12 2.58
N ILE A 4 -6.01 16.77 3.72
CA ILE A 4 -7.20 15.91 3.75
C ILE A 4 -8.39 16.57 3.04
N TYR A 5 -8.58 17.88 3.22
CA TYR A 5 -9.65 18.59 2.52
C TYR A 5 -9.43 18.61 1.01
N GLN A 6 -8.18 18.79 0.58
CA GLN A 6 -7.82 18.74 -0.82
C GLN A 6 -8.06 17.35 -1.41
N TRP A 7 -7.68 16.26 -0.73
CA TRP A 7 -8.00 14.91 -1.17
C TRP A 7 -9.49 14.62 -1.25
N CYS A 8 -10.30 15.24 -0.38
CA CYS A 8 -11.75 15.17 -0.47
C CYS A 8 -12.29 15.95 -1.69
N GLU A 9 -11.75 17.13 -1.98
CA GLU A 9 -12.12 17.94 -3.15
C GLU A 9 -11.73 17.26 -4.47
N ASP A 10 -10.52 16.69 -4.52
CA ASP A 10 -9.96 15.99 -5.68
C ASP A 10 -10.52 14.56 -5.85
N ARG A 11 -11.43 14.13 -4.97
CA ARG A 11 -12.04 12.78 -4.95
C ARG A 11 -11.03 11.64 -4.90
N VAL A 12 -9.90 11.88 -4.25
CA VAL A 12 -8.83 10.89 -4.02
C VAL A 12 -9.15 10.01 -2.81
N LEU A 13 -9.67 10.62 -1.74
CA LEU A 13 -10.01 9.93 -0.50
C LEU A 13 -11.53 9.68 -0.45
N PRO A 14 -11.97 8.40 -0.35
CA PRO A 14 -13.36 8.08 -0.07
C PRO A 14 -13.84 8.79 1.20
N HIS A 15 -14.96 9.51 1.08
CA HIS A 15 -15.51 10.25 2.20
C HIS A 15 -17.01 10.46 2.04
N MET A 16 -17.70 10.63 3.16
CA MET A 16 -19.10 10.99 3.22
C MET A 16 -19.26 12.37 3.86
N ARG A 17 -20.11 13.21 3.27
CA ARG A 17 -20.47 14.51 3.85
C ARG A 17 -21.80 14.40 4.55
N VAL A 18 -21.80 14.68 5.85
CA VAL A 18 -23.01 14.63 6.69
C VAL A 18 -23.30 16.02 7.23
N GLY A 19 -24.45 16.59 6.89
CA GLY A 19 -24.86 17.90 7.39
C GLY A 19 -26.29 18.24 7.00
N GLY A 20 -26.97 18.98 7.88
CA GLY A 20 -28.31 19.52 7.61
C GLY A 20 -28.25 20.85 6.84
N LYS A 21 -29.34 21.18 6.15
CA LYS A 21 -29.50 22.44 5.40
C LYS A 21 -29.18 23.64 6.30
N GLY A 22 -28.20 24.46 5.90
CA GLY A 22 -27.82 25.68 6.61
C GLY A 22 -26.73 25.55 7.68
N ARG A 23 -26.11 24.37 7.88
CA ARG A 23 -24.95 24.20 8.79
C ARG A 23 -23.72 23.72 8.05
N ARG A 24 -22.54 24.10 8.55
CA ARG A 24 -21.26 23.53 8.11
C ARG A 24 -21.25 22.05 8.51
N GLY A 25 -21.42 21.16 7.54
CA GLY A 25 -21.44 19.71 7.74
C GLY A 25 -20.10 19.16 8.22
N LYS A 26 -20.09 17.85 8.51
CA LYS A 26 -18.92 17.06 8.84
C LYS A 26 -18.49 16.22 7.64
N ILE A 27 -17.19 15.98 7.52
CA ILE A 27 -16.63 14.99 6.62
C ILE A 27 -16.34 13.75 7.47
N LEU A 28 -16.87 12.62 7.05
CA LEU A 28 -16.61 11.32 7.66
C LEU A 28 -15.75 10.52 6.68
N ILE A 29 -14.67 9.95 7.19
CA ILE A 29 -13.73 9.11 6.45
C ILE A 29 -13.61 7.83 7.28
N GLU A 30 -13.76 6.68 6.64
CA GLU A 30 -13.51 5.41 7.31
C GLU A 30 -11.99 5.20 7.45
N GLU A 31 -11.57 4.67 8.59
CA GLU A 31 -10.15 4.47 8.88
C GLU A 31 -9.49 3.55 7.85
N ALA A 32 -10.18 2.47 7.46
CA ALA A 32 -9.73 1.54 6.44
C ALA A 32 -9.49 2.19 5.07
N ASP A 33 -10.33 3.16 4.67
CA ASP A 33 -10.17 3.90 3.41
C ASP A 33 -8.94 4.81 3.46
N LEU A 34 -8.72 5.47 4.61
CA LEU A 34 -7.54 6.30 4.81
C LEU A 34 -6.26 5.45 4.75
N ASP A 35 -6.24 4.31 5.42
CA ASP A 35 -5.12 3.37 5.39
C ASP A 35 -4.86 2.83 3.99
N GLY A 36 -5.92 2.47 3.26
CA GLY A 36 -5.82 2.00 1.88
C GLY A 36 -5.22 3.05 0.94
N VAL A 37 -5.66 4.30 1.05
CA VAL A 37 -5.10 5.41 0.28
C VAL A 37 -3.63 5.66 0.64
N LEU A 38 -3.28 5.69 1.92
CA LEU A 38 -1.89 5.85 2.36
C LEU A 38 -0.99 4.70 1.89
N ALA A 39 -1.49 3.46 1.92
CA ALA A 39 -0.78 2.30 1.39
C ALA A 39 -0.52 2.42 -0.10
N SER A 40 -1.48 2.92 -0.89
CA SER A 40 -1.32 3.11 -2.33
C SER A 40 -0.26 4.15 -2.70
N PHE A 41 -0.05 5.17 -1.86
CA PHE A 41 0.98 6.19 -2.04
C PHE A 41 2.36 5.79 -1.51
N LYS A 42 2.46 4.69 -0.76
CA LYS A 42 3.71 4.28 -0.13
C LYS A 42 4.71 3.77 -1.16
N VAL A 43 5.63 4.64 -1.56
CA VAL A 43 6.75 4.27 -2.45
C VAL A 43 7.89 3.70 -1.58
N GLY A 44 7.93 2.37 -1.40
CA GLY A 44 9.01 1.75 -0.62
C GLY A 44 8.96 0.23 -0.48
N LYS A 45 10.03 -0.41 -1.01
CA LYS A 45 10.42 -1.84 -1.03
C LYS A 45 9.30 -2.86 -1.22
N LYS A 46 9.22 -3.37 -2.46
CA LYS A 46 8.75 -4.73 -2.74
C LYS A 46 9.33 -5.64 -1.65
N GLU A 47 8.46 -6.34 -0.93
CA GLU A 47 8.84 -7.41 -0.01
C GLU A 47 9.94 -8.23 -0.71
N PRO A 48 11.14 -8.39 -0.14
CA PRO A 48 12.16 -9.20 -0.79
C PRO A 48 11.56 -10.59 -0.97
N GLU A 49 11.38 -11.01 -2.23
CA GLU A 49 10.98 -12.38 -2.52
C GLU A 49 11.97 -13.31 -1.82
N PRO A 50 11.50 -14.32 -1.07
CA PRO A 50 12.39 -15.22 -0.36
C PRO A 50 13.40 -15.78 -1.35
N LEU A 51 14.69 -15.65 -1.03
CA LEU A 51 15.76 -16.20 -1.85
C LEU A 51 15.44 -17.68 -2.11
N PRO A 52 15.51 -18.17 -3.38
CA PRO A 52 15.31 -19.58 -3.64
C PRO A 52 16.31 -20.37 -2.79
N ALA A 53 15.82 -21.46 -2.19
CA ALA A 53 16.67 -22.35 -1.40
C ALA A 53 17.93 -22.71 -2.21
N PRO A 54 19.11 -22.76 -1.59
CA PRO A 54 20.34 -23.09 -2.30
C PRO A 54 20.15 -24.42 -3.04
N ALA A 55 20.45 -24.41 -4.34
CA ALA A 55 20.35 -25.61 -5.17
C ALA A 55 21.19 -26.74 -4.54
N PRO A 56 20.69 -28.00 -4.53
CA PRO A 56 21.45 -29.12 -4.02
C PRO A 56 22.79 -29.23 -4.77
N PRO A 57 23.89 -29.62 -4.10
CA PRO A 57 25.20 -29.72 -4.74
C PRO A 57 25.13 -30.70 -5.91
N VAL A 58 25.49 -30.22 -7.10
CA VAL A 58 25.54 -31.05 -8.31
C VAL A 58 26.70 -32.04 -8.15
N SER A 59 26.39 -33.30 -7.85
CA SER A 59 27.38 -34.37 -7.89
C SER A 59 27.70 -34.70 -9.34
N TYR A 60 28.82 -34.21 -9.87
CA TYR A 60 29.29 -34.62 -11.19
C TYR A 60 29.84 -36.04 -11.13
N ARG A 61 29.05 -37.04 -11.55
CA ARG A 61 29.39 -38.48 -11.49
C ARG A 61 30.62 -38.89 -12.31
N HIS A 62 31.14 -38.03 -13.18
CA HIS A 62 32.19 -38.38 -14.15
C HIS A 62 33.46 -37.52 -14.06
N VAL A 63 33.61 -36.67 -13.05
CA VAL A 63 34.85 -35.90 -12.84
C VAL A 63 35.65 -36.55 -11.71
N LYS A 64 36.67 -37.32 -12.07
CA LYS A 64 37.76 -37.69 -11.15
C LYS A 64 38.80 -36.57 -11.21
N LEU A 65 38.82 -35.69 -10.21
CA LEU A 65 39.98 -34.84 -9.94
C LEU A 65 41.10 -35.77 -9.45
N SER A 66 42.10 -35.97 -10.31
CA SER A 66 43.36 -36.68 -10.01
C SER A 66 44.48 -35.66 -9.83
#